data_AF-A0A817B0Q6-F1
#
_entry.id   AF-A0A817B0Q6-F1
#
_cell.length_a   1.000
_cell.length_b   1.000
_cell.length_c   1.000
_cell.angle_alpha   90.00
_cell.angle_beta   90.00
_cell.angle_gamma   90.00
#
_symmetry.space_group_name_H-M   'P 1'
#
loop_
_entity.id
_entity.type
_entity.pdbx_description
1 polymer ?
#
loop_
_entity_poly.entity_id
_entity_poly.type
_entity_poly.pdbx_seq_one_letter_code
_entity_poly.pdbx_strand_id
1 'polypeptide(L)'
;MSNTTCSSQNLNVKHVATLFEEVQNRYIKKLTTIDEKHLPTDERHKQKLAVYESYVKDLSIQTRLLLQSLDELEKEANQRVTLLENKLKKAHASLQQHHSLSDVTKSVSSIESEKWKLNHENLDLKHDLDSLTTFINTAKRTGKWDTKRLQLKTVPLDRIIGISNDDIHPTVPLHKEIQYRDERIQVLQAEIEQLRKTKNELVKQTSNRQSSFSSFMGEDDSKEQNIILSKKVEDLRAKLVEDCQKTETLKMDIRHKTNELKELQEEFQQNKQRYDEHIHDLSTKLKTITDRHRESTTSLNNDIKIKKQQIEQYTQQIEQILNEKVQLENERNDLQRQYRVKDSITADLEVQIRNLQRELTSNNYPIIPIQPVESTVPKIEYEKLDQELHLTKKRLDGITAELKTKDALINKLEQDLRALKKSHDEQLDQHIETSTNDAEQLHTEIRALKRLCEEKKDQV
;
A
#
# COMPACT_ATOMS: atom_id res chain seq x y z
N MET A 1 15.71 7.52 1.22
CA MET A 1 17.06 7.63 1.81
C MET A 1 17.39 6.41 2.65
N SER A 2 18.04 5.39 2.07
CA SER A 2 18.68 4.25 2.76
C SER A 2 19.40 3.43 1.68
N ASN A 3 20.71 3.61 1.48
CA ASN A 3 21.61 2.66 0.79
C ASN A 3 23.08 3.15 0.78
N THR A 4 23.61 3.60 1.91
CA THR A 4 25.04 3.98 2.05
C THR A 4 25.74 3.36 3.26
N THR A 5 25.08 2.49 4.04
CA THR A 5 25.64 1.98 5.30
C THR A 5 26.65 0.85 5.16
N CYS A 6 26.71 0.13 4.04
CA CYS A 6 27.57 -1.06 3.94
C CYS A 6 29.04 -0.74 3.63
N SER A 7 29.32 0.35 2.87
CA SER A 7 30.71 0.72 2.52
C SER A 7 31.51 1.32 3.69
N SER A 8 30.84 1.93 4.67
CA SER A 8 31.51 2.59 5.81
C SER A 8 32.04 1.62 6.86
N GLN A 9 31.47 0.40 6.94
CA GLN A 9 31.90 -0.60 7.92
C GLN A 9 33.27 -1.22 7.57
N ASN A 10 33.58 -1.40 6.28
CA ASN A 10 34.85 -1.99 5.82
C ASN A 10 36.06 -1.05 5.97
N LEU A 11 35.85 0.26 5.91
CA LEU A 11 36.89 1.26 6.14
C LEU A 11 37.29 1.34 7.63
N ASN A 12 36.32 1.12 8.53
CA ASN A 12 36.54 1.24 9.96
C ASN A 12 37.39 0.07 10.51
N VAL A 13 37.15 -1.15 10.01
CA VAL A 13 37.92 -2.35 10.41
C VAL A 13 39.39 -2.23 10.03
N LYS A 14 39.70 -1.72 8.84
CA LYS A 14 41.09 -1.51 8.39
C LYS A 14 41.83 -0.47 9.23
N HIS A 15 41.14 0.61 9.62
CA HIS A 15 41.72 1.65 10.45
C HIS A 15 42.06 1.14 11.86
N VAL A 16 41.16 0.36 12.47
CA VAL A 16 41.38 -0.27 13.78
C VAL A 16 42.56 -1.25 13.74
N ALA A 17 42.67 -2.06 12.68
CA ALA A 17 43.80 -2.97 12.49
C ALA A 17 45.14 -2.22 12.38
N THR A 18 45.16 -1.09 11.66
CA THR A 18 46.37 -0.25 11.52
C THR A 18 46.80 0.34 12.86
N LEU A 19 45.85 0.85 13.66
CA LEU A 19 46.14 1.39 14.99
C LEU A 19 46.68 0.31 15.94
N PHE A 20 46.16 -0.92 15.87
CA PHE A 20 46.67 -2.02 16.68
C PHE A 20 48.13 -2.35 16.33
N GLU A 21 48.45 -2.39 15.04
CA GLU A 21 49.81 -2.62 14.56
C GLU A 21 50.77 -1.50 15.00
N GLU A 22 50.36 -0.24 14.93
CA GLU A 22 51.14 0.91 15.43
C GLU A 22 51.44 0.82 16.93
N VAL A 23 50.43 0.46 17.73
CA VAL A 23 50.59 0.28 19.18
C VAL A 23 51.55 -0.86 19.48
N GLN A 24 51.39 -2.02 18.83
CA GLN A 24 52.28 -3.17 19.01
C GLN A 24 53.73 -2.81 18.64
N ASN A 25 53.92 -2.14 17.50
CA ASN A 25 55.23 -1.69 17.05
C ASN A 25 55.90 -0.73 18.05
N ARG A 26 55.13 0.06 18.79
CA ARG A 26 55.67 0.95 19.85
C ARG A 26 56.31 0.18 21.00
N TYR A 27 55.67 -0.91 21.47
CA TYR A 27 56.25 -1.72 22.56
C TYR A 27 57.41 -2.58 22.06
N ILE A 28 57.33 -3.11 20.83
CA ILE A 28 58.45 -3.82 20.20
C ILE A 28 59.68 -2.90 20.11
N LYS A 29 59.51 -1.67 19.63
CA LYS A 29 60.60 -0.67 19.57
C LYS A 29 61.21 -0.35 20.94
N LYS A 30 60.39 -0.27 21.99
CA LYS A 30 60.88 -0.05 23.37
C LYS A 30 61.71 -1.23 23.86
N LEU A 31 61.29 -2.47 23.55
CA LEU A 31 62.02 -3.69 23.91
C LEU A 31 63.34 -3.79 23.16
N THR A 32 63.37 -3.54 21.84
CA THR A 32 64.61 -3.55 21.05
C THR A 32 65.59 -2.49 21.56
N THR A 33 65.12 -1.30 21.90
CA THR A 33 65.95 -0.24 22.49
C THR A 33 66.58 -0.65 23.83
N ILE A 34 65.88 -1.45 24.64
CA ILE A 34 66.41 -1.98 25.91
C ILE A 34 67.45 -3.07 25.64
N ASP A 35 67.26 -3.89 24.60
CA ASP A 35 68.20 -4.94 24.21
C ASP A 35 69.51 -4.40 23.63
N GLU A 36 69.44 -3.31 22.89
CA GLU A 36 70.60 -2.61 22.31
C GLU A 36 71.43 -1.88 23.36
N LYS A 37 70.86 -1.54 24.53
CA LYS A 37 71.60 -0.92 25.63
C LYS A 37 72.48 -1.95 26.35
N HIS A 38 73.75 -1.63 26.55
CA HIS A 38 74.69 -2.40 27.38
C HIS A 38 74.43 -2.20 28.88
N LEU A 39 73.26 -2.64 29.33
CA LEU A 39 72.86 -2.66 30.74
C LEU A 39 73.27 -4.00 31.40
N PRO A 40 73.51 -4.00 32.73
CA PRO A 40 73.60 -5.23 33.50
C PRO A 40 72.33 -6.09 33.33
N THR A 41 72.48 -7.41 33.34
CA THR A 41 71.41 -8.38 33.05
C THR A 41 70.14 -8.15 33.90
N ASP A 42 70.29 -7.89 35.20
CA ASP A 42 69.16 -7.68 36.11
C ASP A 42 68.40 -6.38 35.83
N GLU A 43 69.12 -5.30 35.53
CA GLU A 43 68.52 -4.00 35.20
C GLU A 43 67.79 -4.06 33.85
N ARG A 44 68.36 -4.79 32.88
CA ARG A 44 67.69 -5.07 31.59
C ARG A 44 66.38 -5.84 31.80
N HIS A 45 66.38 -6.89 32.60
CA HIS A 45 65.17 -7.66 32.90
C HIS A 45 64.10 -6.81 33.60
N LYS A 46 64.50 -6.00 34.59
CA LYS A 46 63.59 -5.09 35.29
C LYS A 46 62.93 -4.08 34.35
N GLN A 47 63.70 -3.49 33.43
CA GLN A 47 63.16 -2.57 32.44
C GLN A 47 62.23 -3.26 31.43
N LYS A 48 62.55 -4.48 31.00
CA LYS A 48 61.65 -5.28 30.14
C LYS A 48 60.34 -5.64 30.83
N LEU A 49 60.40 -6.06 32.10
CA LEU A 49 59.21 -6.34 32.91
C LEU A 49 58.32 -5.11 33.03
N ALA A 50 58.87 -3.93 33.30
CA ALA A 50 58.10 -2.69 33.34
C ALA A 50 57.41 -2.36 32.00
N VAL A 51 58.05 -2.66 30.86
CA VAL A 51 57.44 -2.49 29.54
C VAL A 51 56.31 -3.49 29.32
N TYR A 52 56.47 -4.76 29.72
CA TYR A 52 55.42 -5.77 29.64
C TYR A 52 54.24 -5.46 30.56
N GLU A 53 54.47 -5.01 31.80
CA GLU A 53 53.43 -4.59 32.73
C GLU A 53 52.62 -3.41 32.17
N SER A 54 53.29 -2.42 31.57
CA SER A 54 52.62 -1.32 30.88
C SER A 54 51.77 -1.84 29.71
N TYR A 55 52.31 -2.74 28.89
CA TYR A 55 51.59 -3.33 27.76
C TYR A 55 50.34 -4.09 28.21
N VAL A 56 50.45 -4.95 29.23
CA VAL A 56 49.33 -5.72 29.79
C VAL A 56 48.25 -4.78 30.37
N LYS A 57 48.67 -3.72 31.06
CA LYS A 57 47.75 -2.71 31.61
C LYS A 57 46.98 -2.00 30.50
N ASP A 58 47.67 -1.55 29.46
CA ASP A 58 47.07 -0.85 28.33
C ASP A 58 46.11 -1.77 27.54
N LEU A 59 46.51 -3.04 27.33
CA LEU A 59 45.65 -4.05 26.71
C LEU A 59 44.39 -4.35 27.54
N SER A 60 44.52 -4.36 28.88
CA SER A 60 43.38 -4.53 29.79
C SER A 60 42.40 -3.35 29.72
N ILE A 61 42.92 -2.12 29.59
CA ILE A 61 42.09 -0.91 29.41
C ILE A 61 41.38 -0.95 28.06
N GLN A 62 42.09 -1.29 26.97
CA GLN A 62 41.50 -1.44 25.65
C GLN A 62 40.39 -2.50 25.63
N THR A 63 40.63 -3.66 26.25
CA THR A 63 39.63 -4.73 26.36
C THR A 63 38.37 -4.23 27.10
N ARG A 64 38.53 -3.48 28.19
CA ARG A 64 37.38 -2.89 28.92
C ARG A 64 36.61 -1.89 28.06
N LEU A 65 37.29 -1.03 27.33
CA LEU A 65 36.66 -0.05 26.44
C LEU A 65 35.92 -0.73 25.28
N LEU A 66 36.50 -1.80 24.71
CA LEU A 66 35.85 -2.60 23.67
C LEU A 66 34.59 -3.29 24.19
N LEU A 67 34.63 -3.88 25.40
CA LEU A 67 33.46 -4.47 26.03
C LEU A 67 32.36 -3.42 26.27
N GLN A 68 32.71 -2.23 26.76
CA GLN A 68 31.75 -1.14 26.94
C GLN A 68 31.14 -0.69 25.60
N SER A 69 31.94 -0.55 24.55
CA SER A 69 31.44 -0.20 23.22
C SER A 69 30.54 -1.30 22.64
N LEU A 70 30.83 -2.57 22.93
CA LEU A 70 30.00 -3.70 22.53
C LEU A 70 28.64 -3.68 23.25
N ASP A 71 28.63 -3.41 24.56
CA ASP A 71 27.40 -3.26 25.35
C ASP A 71 26.54 -2.09 24.84
N GLU A 72 27.17 -0.97 24.48
CA GLU A 72 26.49 0.20 23.90
C GLU A 72 25.88 -0.12 22.52
N LEU A 73 26.62 -0.84 21.66
CA LEU A 73 26.13 -1.30 20.36
C LEU A 73 24.98 -2.31 20.49
N GLU A 74 25.05 -3.22 21.45
CA GLU A 74 23.97 -4.17 21.74
C GLU A 74 22.71 -3.44 22.20
N LYS A 75 22.84 -2.47 23.11
CA LYS A 75 21.72 -1.62 23.54
C LYS A 75 21.10 -0.85 22.37
N GLU A 76 21.92 -0.26 21.50
CA GLU A 76 21.42 0.46 20.32
C GLU A 76 20.71 -0.49 19.33
N ALA A 77 21.29 -1.67 19.08
CA ALA A 77 20.66 -2.68 18.23
C ALA A 77 19.29 -3.10 18.77
N ASN A 78 19.19 -3.38 20.07
CA ASN A 78 17.94 -3.74 20.74
C ASN A 78 16.90 -2.62 20.69
N GLN A 79 17.32 -1.36 20.87
CA GLN A 79 16.44 -0.19 20.70
C GLN A 79 15.92 -0.06 19.26
N ARG A 80 16.79 -0.28 18.26
CA ARG A 80 16.41 -0.26 16.84
C ARG A 80 15.41 -1.38 16.51
N VAL A 81 15.63 -2.59 17.01
CA VAL A 81 14.69 -3.72 16.86
C VAL A 81 13.34 -3.37 17.47
N THR A 82 13.30 -2.90 18.71
CA THR A 82 12.07 -2.50 19.40
C THR A 82 11.29 -1.42 18.61
N LEU A 83 12.00 -0.44 18.04
CA LEU A 83 11.41 0.60 17.21
C LEU A 83 10.81 0.01 15.90
N LEU A 84 11.50 -0.93 15.26
CA LEU A 84 11.01 -1.60 14.07
C LEU A 84 9.79 -2.48 14.36
N GLU A 85 9.79 -3.25 15.44
CA GLU A 85 8.64 -4.04 15.88
C GLU A 85 7.42 -3.17 16.13
N ASN A 86 7.60 -2.00 16.77
CA ASN A 86 6.52 -1.06 17.00
C ASN A 86 5.98 -0.44 15.69
N LYS A 87 6.85 -0.16 14.72
CA LYS A 87 6.44 0.29 13.38
C LYS A 87 5.66 -0.81 12.64
N LEU A 88 6.13 -2.06 12.72
CA LEU A 88 5.47 -3.21 12.12
C LEU A 88 4.08 -3.43 12.71
N LYS A 89 3.95 -3.42 14.04
CA LYS A 89 2.64 -3.53 14.73
C LYS A 89 1.67 -2.43 14.28
N LYS A 90 2.13 -1.18 14.15
CA LYS A 90 1.30 -0.07 13.65
C LYS A 90 0.88 -0.26 12.19
N ALA A 91 1.78 -0.72 11.33
CA ALA A 91 1.47 -1.01 9.94
C ALA A 91 0.44 -2.16 9.83
N HIS A 92 0.59 -3.21 10.63
CA HIS A 92 -0.35 -4.32 10.69
C HIS A 92 -1.75 -3.88 11.16
N ALA A 93 -1.83 -3.04 12.20
CA ALA A 93 -3.11 -2.47 12.64
C ALA A 93 -3.78 -1.60 11.55
N SER A 94 -2.99 -0.85 10.78
CA SER A 94 -3.50 -0.07 9.64
C SER A 94 -4.02 -0.97 8.52
N LEU A 95 -3.33 -2.08 8.23
CA LEU A 95 -3.79 -3.08 7.26
C LEU A 95 -5.08 -3.77 7.71
N GLN A 96 -5.23 -4.08 9.00
CA GLN A 96 -6.49 -4.61 9.52
C GLN A 96 -7.66 -3.61 9.37
N GLN A 97 -7.42 -2.31 9.51
CA GLN A 97 -8.45 -1.30 9.16
C GLN A 97 -8.82 -1.31 7.68
N HIS A 98 -7.91 -1.68 6.77
CA HIS A 98 -8.24 -1.85 5.36
C HIS A 98 -9.14 -3.08 5.09
N HIS A 99 -9.22 -4.07 5.99
CA HIS A 99 -10.25 -5.11 5.86
C HIS A 99 -11.67 -4.55 6.00
N SER A 100 -11.88 -3.47 6.75
CA SER A 100 -13.16 -2.75 6.74
C SER A 100 -13.49 -2.14 5.38
N LEU A 101 -12.48 -1.84 4.55
CA LEU A 101 -12.66 -1.39 3.17
C LEU A 101 -13.17 -2.52 2.26
N SER A 102 -12.81 -3.78 2.55
CA SER A 102 -13.34 -4.96 1.86
C SER A 102 -14.84 -5.10 2.10
N ASP A 103 -15.30 -4.84 3.33
CA ASP A 103 -16.73 -4.89 3.65
C ASP A 103 -17.51 -3.74 3.03
N VAL A 104 -16.91 -2.55 2.95
CA VAL A 104 -17.47 -1.43 2.15
C VAL A 104 -17.54 -1.80 0.67
N THR A 105 -16.51 -2.46 0.13
CA THR A 105 -16.49 -2.90 -1.29
C THR A 105 -17.58 -3.94 -1.58
N LYS A 106 -17.80 -4.90 -0.67
CA LYS A 106 -18.92 -5.86 -0.76
C LYS A 106 -20.26 -5.15 -0.72
N SER A 107 -20.44 -4.17 0.18
CA SER A 107 -21.67 -3.38 0.27
C SER A 107 -21.92 -2.60 -1.03
N VAL A 108 -20.89 -1.95 -1.59
CA VAL A 108 -20.99 -1.23 -2.87
C VAL A 108 -21.38 -2.16 -4.01
N SER A 109 -20.74 -3.33 -4.14
CA SER A 109 -21.10 -4.29 -5.19
C SER A 109 -22.52 -4.85 -5.05
N SER A 110 -23.01 -5.04 -3.83
CA SER A 110 -24.41 -5.43 -3.58
C SER A 110 -25.39 -4.35 -4.05
N ILE A 111 -25.11 -3.08 -3.72
CA ILE A 111 -25.92 -1.92 -4.13
C ILE A 111 -25.90 -1.76 -5.65
N GLU A 112 -24.76 -1.95 -6.30
CA GLU A 112 -24.64 -1.88 -7.76
C GLU A 112 -25.46 -2.96 -8.47
N SER A 113 -25.46 -4.19 -7.94
CA SER A 113 -26.30 -5.28 -8.44
C SER A 113 -27.80 -4.96 -8.29
N GLU A 114 -28.22 -4.44 -7.14
CA GLU A 114 -29.62 -4.04 -6.94
C GLU A 114 -30.03 -2.89 -7.87
N LYS A 115 -29.17 -1.88 -8.02
CA LYS A 115 -29.36 -0.78 -8.97
C LYS A 115 -29.52 -1.28 -10.41
N TRP A 116 -28.73 -2.28 -10.82
CA TRP A 116 -28.85 -2.87 -12.15
C TRP A 116 -30.21 -3.57 -12.34
N LYS A 117 -30.67 -4.35 -11.36
CA LYS A 117 -31.99 -5.00 -11.38
C LYS A 117 -33.13 -3.98 -11.49
N LEU A 118 -33.14 -2.96 -10.63
CA LEU A 118 -34.16 -1.92 -10.63
C LEU A 118 -34.17 -1.10 -11.94
N ASN A 119 -33.00 -0.88 -12.55
CA ASN A 119 -32.92 -0.23 -13.85
C ASN A 119 -33.50 -1.09 -14.97
N HIS A 120 -33.27 -2.40 -14.94
CA HIS A 120 -33.82 -3.33 -15.92
C HIS A 120 -35.34 -3.41 -15.79
N GLU A 121 -35.85 -3.51 -14.56
CA GLU A 121 -37.29 -3.49 -14.27
C GLU A 121 -37.94 -2.18 -14.73
N ASN A 122 -37.29 -1.03 -14.49
CA ASN A 122 -37.78 0.26 -15.01
C ASN A 122 -37.81 0.31 -16.55
N LEU A 123 -36.83 -0.29 -17.23
CA LEU A 123 -36.82 -0.36 -18.69
C LEU A 123 -37.97 -1.22 -19.22
N ASP A 124 -38.24 -2.35 -18.57
CA ASP A 124 -39.35 -3.23 -18.93
C ASP A 124 -40.70 -2.58 -18.64
N LEU A 125 -40.88 -1.94 -17.49
CA LEU A 125 -42.08 -1.16 -17.16
C LEU A 125 -42.31 -0.01 -18.16
N LYS A 126 -41.24 0.66 -18.57
CA LYS A 126 -41.33 1.73 -19.58
C LYS A 126 -41.79 1.20 -20.93
N HIS A 127 -41.21 0.09 -21.38
CA HIS A 127 -41.64 -0.60 -22.59
C HIS A 127 -43.13 -1.00 -22.52
N ASP A 128 -43.57 -1.49 -21.37
CA ASP A 128 -44.96 -1.89 -21.13
C ASP A 128 -45.91 -0.71 -21.16
N LEU A 129 -45.53 0.41 -20.55
CA LEU A 129 -46.26 1.68 -20.63
C LEU A 129 -46.37 2.20 -22.08
N ASP A 130 -45.28 2.16 -22.84
CA ASP A 130 -45.27 2.58 -24.24
C ASP A 130 -46.16 1.67 -25.11
N SER A 131 -46.13 0.36 -24.84
CA SER A 131 -46.96 -0.65 -25.50
C SER A 131 -48.44 -0.44 -25.19
N LEU A 132 -48.80 -0.22 -23.91
CA LEU A 132 -50.16 0.10 -23.47
C LEU A 132 -50.65 1.43 -24.07
N THR A 133 -49.80 2.45 -24.10
CA THR A 133 -50.13 3.75 -24.68
C THR A 133 -50.44 3.61 -26.17
N THR A 134 -49.63 2.84 -26.90
CA THR A 134 -49.84 2.56 -28.32
C THR A 134 -51.12 1.76 -28.56
N PHE A 135 -51.39 0.76 -27.70
CA PHE A 135 -52.61 -0.04 -27.74
C PHE A 135 -53.86 0.83 -27.51
N ILE A 136 -53.89 1.65 -26.46
CA ILE A 136 -55.01 2.56 -26.14
C ILE A 136 -55.24 3.54 -27.29
N ASN A 137 -54.18 4.12 -27.85
CA ASN A 137 -54.31 5.06 -28.97
C ASN A 137 -54.86 4.39 -30.23
N THR A 138 -54.46 3.14 -30.49
CA THR A 138 -54.97 2.35 -31.62
C THR A 138 -56.45 1.98 -31.41
N ALA A 139 -56.83 1.58 -30.20
CA ALA A 139 -58.21 1.28 -29.84
C ALA A 139 -59.10 2.54 -29.96
N LYS A 140 -58.62 3.71 -29.51
CA LYS A 140 -59.33 4.99 -29.69
C LYS A 140 -59.56 5.36 -31.15
N ARG A 141 -58.57 5.12 -32.02
CA ARG A 141 -58.67 5.44 -33.47
C ARG A 141 -59.57 4.47 -34.23
N THR A 142 -59.55 3.19 -33.87
CA THR A 142 -60.22 2.12 -34.63
C THR A 142 -61.57 1.70 -34.03
N GLY A 143 -61.84 2.06 -32.78
CA GLY A 143 -63.01 1.63 -32.02
C GLY A 143 -62.98 0.16 -31.59
N LYS A 144 -61.86 -0.56 -31.78
CA LYS A 144 -61.72 -1.99 -31.46
C LYS A 144 -60.57 -2.24 -30.49
N TRP A 145 -60.81 -3.05 -29.46
CA TRP A 145 -59.81 -3.48 -28.49
C TRP A 145 -59.24 -4.84 -28.91
N ASP A 146 -58.16 -4.85 -29.71
CA ASP A 146 -57.47 -6.08 -30.14
C ASP A 146 -56.29 -6.41 -29.21
N THR A 147 -56.58 -7.14 -28.13
CA THR A 147 -55.58 -7.48 -27.10
C THR A 147 -54.49 -8.45 -27.59
N LYS A 148 -54.68 -9.12 -28.74
CA LYS A 148 -53.75 -10.13 -29.25
C LYS A 148 -52.37 -9.58 -29.61
N ARG A 149 -52.27 -8.27 -29.82
CA ARG A 149 -51.02 -7.58 -30.20
C ARG A 149 -50.28 -6.95 -29.03
N LEU A 150 -50.88 -6.93 -27.85
CA LEU A 150 -50.28 -6.34 -26.67
C LEU A 150 -49.37 -7.38 -26.01
N GLN A 151 -48.07 -7.10 -25.99
CA GLN A 151 -47.07 -7.90 -25.29
C GLN A 151 -46.44 -7.04 -24.20
N LEU A 152 -46.57 -7.49 -22.96
CA LEU A 152 -45.98 -6.85 -21.79
C LEU A 152 -44.84 -7.73 -21.28
N LYS A 153 -43.73 -7.12 -20.93
CA LYS A 153 -42.48 -7.75 -20.47
C LYS A 153 -42.50 -8.05 -18.97
N THR A 154 -43.12 -7.18 -18.18
CA THR A 154 -43.13 -7.30 -16.72
C THR A 154 -44.19 -8.26 -16.22
N VAL A 155 -45.39 -8.23 -16.82
CA VAL A 155 -46.50 -9.09 -16.40
C VAL A 155 -47.22 -9.62 -17.64
N PRO A 156 -47.29 -10.96 -17.83
CA PRO A 156 -47.99 -11.52 -18.98
C PRO A 156 -49.46 -11.14 -18.98
N LEU A 157 -49.99 -10.88 -20.18
CA LEU A 157 -51.34 -10.36 -20.38
C LEU A 157 -52.43 -11.22 -19.74
N ASP A 158 -52.21 -12.53 -19.71
CA ASP A 158 -53.14 -13.52 -19.17
C ASP A 158 -53.36 -13.34 -17.67
N ARG A 159 -52.34 -12.85 -16.95
CA ARG A 159 -52.42 -12.55 -15.52
C ARG A 159 -53.18 -11.26 -15.22
N ILE A 160 -53.22 -10.33 -16.17
CA ILE A 160 -53.91 -9.03 -16.04
C ILE A 160 -55.37 -9.14 -16.47
N ILE A 161 -55.64 -9.87 -17.56
CA ILE A 161 -56.97 -9.99 -18.15
C ILE A 161 -57.77 -11.12 -17.48
N GLY A 162 -57.12 -12.03 -16.76
CA GLY A 162 -57.79 -13.05 -15.94
C GLY A 162 -58.51 -14.13 -16.74
N ILE A 163 -58.23 -14.25 -18.03
CA ILE A 163 -58.81 -15.30 -18.89
C ILE A 163 -57.85 -16.49 -18.87
N SER A 164 -58.01 -17.35 -17.86
CA SER A 164 -57.42 -18.70 -17.88
C SER A 164 -58.41 -19.61 -18.60
N ASN A 165 -58.11 -19.97 -19.85
CA ASN A 165 -58.71 -21.16 -20.47
C ASN A 165 -57.98 -22.38 -19.90
N ASP A 166 -58.76 -23.29 -19.32
CA ASP A 166 -58.47 -24.71 -19.10
C ASP A 166 -57.08 -25.06 -18.53
N ASP A 167 -56.91 -24.88 -17.22
CA ASP A 167 -56.28 -25.86 -16.31
C ASP A 167 -56.06 -25.20 -14.93
N ILE A 168 -57.16 -25.16 -14.17
CA ILE A 168 -57.14 -24.75 -12.77
C ILE A 168 -56.63 -25.92 -11.95
N HIS A 169 -55.33 -25.94 -11.67
CA HIS A 169 -54.85 -26.46 -10.40
C HIS A 169 -55.45 -25.58 -9.29
N PRO A 170 -56.16 -26.16 -8.31
CA PRO A 170 -56.98 -25.41 -7.38
C PRO A 170 -56.10 -24.65 -6.38
N THR A 171 -55.87 -23.37 -6.65
CA THR A 171 -55.47 -22.39 -5.64
C THR A 171 -56.64 -22.11 -4.70
N VAL A 172 -56.90 -23.09 -3.84
CA VAL A 172 -57.59 -22.88 -2.58
C VAL A 172 -56.62 -22.07 -1.70
N PRO A 173 -56.98 -20.87 -1.16
CA PRO A 173 -58.27 -20.24 -1.31
C PRO A 173 -58.29 -18.70 -1.21
N LEU A 174 -58.31 -18.00 -2.34
CA LEU A 174 -58.93 -16.67 -2.33
C LEU A 174 -60.46 -16.80 -2.10
N HIS A 175 -61.06 -17.91 -2.54
CA HIS A 175 -62.49 -18.16 -2.39
C HIS A 175 -62.90 -18.47 -0.94
N LYS A 176 -62.12 -19.25 -0.18
CA LYS A 176 -62.39 -19.42 1.27
C LYS A 176 -62.08 -18.15 2.06
N GLU A 177 -61.12 -17.33 1.61
CA GLU A 177 -60.86 -16.06 2.29
C GLU A 177 -61.98 -15.04 2.01
N ILE A 178 -62.50 -14.98 0.78
CA ILE A 178 -63.68 -14.18 0.46
C ILE A 178 -64.91 -14.72 1.20
N GLN A 179 -65.11 -16.04 1.22
CA GLN A 179 -66.21 -16.66 1.97
C GLN A 179 -66.11 -16.37 3.47
N TYR A 180 -64.90 -16.45 4.07
CA TYR A 180 -64.68 -16.11 5.47
C TYR A 180 -64.92 -14.62 5.74
N ARG A 181 -64.53 -13.73 4.82
CA ARG A 181 -64.83 -12.30 4.90
C ARG A 181 -66.33 -12.05 4.78
N ASP A 182 -67.03 -12.74 3.90
CA ASP A 182 -68.49 -12.62 3.72
C ASP A 182 -69.25 -13.17 4.94
N GLU A 183 -68.83 -14.31 5.50
CA GLU A 183 -69.36 -14.84 6.75
C GLU A 183 -69.11 -13.87 7.92
N ARG A 184 -67.91 -13.28 8.00
CA ARG A 184 -67.59 -12.26 9.02
C ARG A 184 -68.41 -10.99 8.84
N ILE A 185 -68.63 -10.55 7.62
CA ILE A 185 -69.49 -9.40 7.30
C ILE A 185 -70.94 -9.70 7.69
N GLN A 186 -71.46 -10.89 7.40
CA GLN A 186 -72.81 -11.28 7.81
C GLN A 186 -72.97 -11.31 9.33
N VAL A 187 -71.98 -11.84 10.06
CA VAL A 187 -71.99 -11.84 11.52
C VAL A 187 -71.99 -10.42 12.07
N LEU A 188 -71.13 -9.54 11.55
CA LEU A 188 -71.08 -8.13 11.97
C LEU A 188 -72.36 -7.37 11.60
N GLN A 189 -72.97 -7.66 10.46
CA GLN A 189 -74.27 -7.09 10.08
C GLN A 189 -75.39 -7.55 11.03
N ALA A 190 -75.41 -8.83 11.42
CA ALA A 190 -76.36 -9.35 12.39
C ALA A 190 -76.15 -8.74 13.79
N GLU A 191 -74.90 -8.55 14.21
CA GLU A 191 -74.55 -7.91 15.48
C GLU A 191 -74.95 -6.43 15.50
N ILE A 192 -74.68 -5.67 14.43
CA ILE A 192 -75.13 -4.28 14.27
C ILE A 192 -76.67 -4.21 14.32
N GLU A 193 -77.37 -5.14 13.70
CA GLU A 193 -78.83 -5.17 13.70
C GLU A 193 -79.38 -5.53 15.11
N GLN A 194 -78.73 -6.44 15.84
CA GLN A 194 -79.06 -6.70 17.25
C GLN A 194 -78.80 -5.48 18.13
N LEU A 195 -77.69 -4.76 17.93
CA LEU A 195 -77.37 -3.53 18.65
C LEU A 195 -78.36 -2.41 18.32
N ARG A 196 -78.84 -2.33 17.07
CA ARG A 196 -79.92 -1.41 16.69
C ARG A 196 -81.23 -1.79 17.33
N LYS A 197 -81.58 -3.08 17.38
CA LYS A 197 -82.78 -3.56 18.07
C LYS A 197 -82.73 -3.27 19.56
N THR A 198 -81.66 -3.64 20.26
CA THR A 198 -81.46 -3.32 21.69
C THR A 198 -81.42 -1.82 21.95
N LYS A 199 -80.76 -1.01 21.11
CA LYS A 199 -80.81 0.45 21.19
C LYS A 199 -82.24 0.97 21.02
N ASN A 200 -82.99 0.48 20.05
CA ASN A 200 -84.38 0.88 19.82
C ASN A 200 -85.31 0.40 20.94
N GLU A 201 -85.04 -0.77 21.53
CA GLU A 201 -85.71 -1.28 22.73
C GLU A 201 -85.43 -0.37 23.93
N LEU A 202 -84.17 0.02 24.14
CA LEU A 202 -83.76 0.96 25.18
C LEU A 202 -84.38 2.34 24.97
N VAL A 203 -84.43 2.83 23.73
CA VAL A 203 -85.08 4.10 23.37
C VAL A 203 -86.60 4.00 23.56
N LYS A 204 -87.24 2.87 23.25
CA LYS A 204 -88.65 2.62 23.57
C LYS A 204 -88.88 2.49 25.07
N GLN A 205 -87.96 1.89 25.82
CA GLN A 205 -88.04 1.81 27.28
C GLN A 205 -87.83 3.18 27.94
N THR A 206 -86.96 4.03 27.42
CA THR A 206 -86.80 5.41 27.92
C THR A 206 -87.95 6.32 27.47
N SER A 207 -88.49 6.15 26.26
CA SER A 207 -89.64 6.89 25.76
C SER A 207 -90.96 6.48 26.44
N ASN A 208 -91.19 5.19 26.69
CA ASN A 208 -92.32 4.73 27.51
C ASN A 208 -92.14 5.13 28.99
N ARG A 209 -90.91 5.14 29.54
CA ARG A 209 -90.68 5.67 30.90
C ARG A 209 -90.86 7.18 31.00
N GLN A 210 -90.66 7.95 29.93
CA GLN A 210 -90.98 9.38 29.92
C GLN A 210 -92.49 9.65 29.72
N SER A 211 -93.26 8.74 29.13
CA SER A 211 -94.73 8.88 28.99
C SER A 211 -95.54 8.19 30.09
N SER A 212 -94.93 7.35 30.94
CA SER A 212 -95.60 6.67 32.06
C SER A 212 -95.15 7.15 33.44
N PHE A 213 -94.39 8.25 33.53
CA PHE A 213 -93.93 8.81 34.81
C PHE A 213 -94.84 9.94 35.35
N SER A 214 -96.04 10.15 34.79
CA SER A 214 -96.96 11.20 35.27
C SER A 214 -98.23 10.70 35.94
N SER A 215 -98.38 9.39 36.12
CA SER A 215 -99.58 8.85 36.75
C SER A 215 -99.31 7.40 37.13
N PHE A 216 -99.35 7.12 38.43
CA PHE A 216 -99.73 5.84 39.04
C PHE A 216 -98.71 5.25 40.05
N MET A 217 -99.24 5.01 41.27
CA MET A 217 -98.68 4.33 42.46
C MET A 217 -97.62 5.15 43.22
N GLY A 218 -97.74 5.43 44.52
CA GLY A 218 -98.26 4.63 45.63
C GLY A 218 -97.12 4.60 46.66
N GLU A 219 -97.34 5.08 47.88
CA GLU A 219 -96.28 5.43 48.85
C GLU A 219 -95.34 4.27 49.28
N ASP A 220 -95.62 3.02 48.92
CA ASP A 220 -94.79 1.85 49.28
C ASP A 220 -93.84 1.33 48.19
N ASP A 221 -94.01 1.66 46.90
CA ASP A 221 -93.07 1.26 45.82
C ASP A 221 -91.86 2.23 45.68
N SER A 222 -91.92 3.39 46.35
CA SER A 222 -90.85 4.39 46.36
C SER A 222 -89.58 3.91 47.08
N LYS A 223 -89.72 2.97 48.02
CA LYS A 223 -88.60 2.42 48.79
C LYS A 223 -87.74 1.49 47.93
N GLU A 224 -88.36 0.65 47.11
CA GLU A 224 -87.64 -0.29 46.26
C GLU A 224 -86.93 0.41 45.10
N GLN A 225 -87.55 1.45 44.54
CA GLN A 225 -86.92 2.30 43.53
C GLN A 225 -85.73 3.09 44.11
N ASN A 226 -85.83 3.57 45.36
CA ASN A 226 -84.70 4.18 46.07
C ASN A 226 -83.57 3.19 46.36
N ILE A 227 -83.88 1.93 46.68
CA ILE A 227 -82.85 0.89 46.87
C ILE A 227 -82.12 0.60 45.55
N ILE A 228 -82.83 0.50 44.43
CA ILE A 228 -82.23 0.29 43.09
C ILE A 228 -81.35 1.48 42.70
N LEU A 229 -81.83 2.72 42.93
CA LEU A 229 -81.05 3.92 42.66
C LEU A 229 -79.81 4.01 43.54
N SER A 230 -79.94 3.70 44.84
CA SER A 230 -78.82 3.66 45.79
C SER A 230 -77.75 2.65 45.33
N LYS A 231 -78.16 1.42 44.96
CA LYS A 231 -77.23 0.42 44.42
C LYS A 231 -76.53 0.90 43.16
N LYS A 232 -77.27 1.52 42.24
CA LYS A 232 -76.69 2.06 40.99
C LYS A 232 -75.71 3.21 41.24
N VAL A 233 -75.96 4.05 42.24
CA VAL A 233 -75.03 5.09 42.67
C VAL A 233 -73.76 4.47 43.26
N GLU A 234 -73.89 3.42 44.06
CA GLU A 234 -72.74 2.72 44.65
C GLU A 234 -71.90 2.02 43.56
N ASP A 235 -72.53 1.35 42.59
CA ASP A 235 -71.84 0.75 41.44
C ASP A 235 -71.11 1.81 40.59
N LEU A 236 -71.74 2.97 40.36
CA LEU A 236 -71.11 4.09 39.66
C LEU A 236 -69.93 4.68 40.45
N ARG A 237 -70.02 4.74 41.78
CA ARG A 237 -68.91 5.17 42.64
C ARG A 237 -67.75 4.19 42.59
N ALA A 238 -68.02 2.88 42.67
CA ALA A 238 -67.00 1.85 42.56
C ALA A 238 -66.29 1.92 41.20
N LYS A 239 -67.04 2.07 40.11
CA LYS A 239 -66.49 2.25 38.76
C LYS A 239 -65.64 3.52 38.64
N LEU A 240 -66.08 4.63 39.22
CA LEU A 240 -65.31 5.87 39.24
C LEU A 240 -63.97 5.71 39.99
N VAL A 241 -63.97 4.96 41.10
CA VAL A 241 -62.74 4.65 41.84
C VAL A 241 -61.80 3.78 41.01
N GLU A 242 -62.32 2.77 40.32
CA GLU A 242 -61.53 1.92 39.41
C GLU A 242 -60.91 2.74 38.26
N ASP A 243 -61.71 3.60 37.61
CA ASP A 243 -61.23 4.49 36.53
C ASP A 243 -60.16 5.49 37.05
N CYS A 244 -60.30 5.99 38.29
CA CYS A 244 -59.28 6.82 38.93
C CYS A 244 -57.97 6.04 39.16
N GLN A 245 -58.03 4.80 39.64
CA GLN A 245 -56.84 3.95 39.82
C GLN A 245 -56.17 3.62 38.49
N LYS A 246 -56.96 3.33 37.46
CA LYS A 246 -56.46 3.11 36.09
C LYS A 246 -55.81 4.36 35.49
N THR A 247 -56.37 5.54 35.77
CA THR A 247 -55.78 6.81 35.34
C THR A 247 -54.44 7.06 36.02
N GLU A 248 -54.30 6.72 37.31
CA GLU A 248 -53.06 6.95 38.05
C GLU A 248 -51.95 5.97 37.64
N THR A 249 -52.29 4.69 37.39
CA THR A 249 -51.34 3.72 36.83
C THR A 249 -50.83 4.15 35.45
N LEU A 250 -51.72 4.58 34.55
CA LEU A 250 -51.31 5.11 33.24
C LEU A 250 -50.42 6.35 33.35
N LYS A 251 -50.64 7.24 34.33
CA LYS A 251 -49.74 8.38 34.57
C LYS A 251 -48.36 7.94 35.03
N MET A 252 -48.26 6.91 35.89
CA MET A 252 -46.97 6.37 36.30
C MET A 252 -46.23 5.75 35.11
N ASP A 253 -46.92 5.00 34.26
CA ASP A 253 -46.35 4.41 33.04
C ASP A 253 -45.86 5.48 32.06
N ILE A 254 -46.64 6.54 31.85
CA ILE A 254 -46.24 7.69 31.00
C ILE A 254 -44.98 8.35 31.57
N ARG A 255 -44.88 8.55 32.89
CA ARG A 255 -43.67 9.11 33.51
C ARG A 255 -42.46 8.20 33.33
N HIS A 256 -42.63 6.89 33.52
CA HIS A 256 -41.55 5.91 33.30
C HIS A 256 -41.07 5.95 31.84
N LYS A 257 -41.99 5.90 30.88
CA LYS A 257 -41.64 5.95 29.45
C LYS A 257 -41.02 7.29 29.03
N THR A 258 -41.43 8.39 29.67
CA THR A 258 -40.81 9.70 29.44
C THR A 258 -39.36 9.73 29.94
N ASN A 259 -39.08 9.13 31.10
CA ASN A 259 -37.71 9.03 31.62
C ASN A 259 -36.84 8.12 30.75
N GLU A 260 -37.36 6.96 30.33
CA GLU A 260 -36.67 6.03 29.43
C GLU A 260 -36.31 6.68 28.08
N LEU A 261 -37.22 7.48 27.51
CA LEU A 261 -36.94 8.27 26.30
C LEU A 261 -35.85 9.32 26.52
N LYS A 262 -35.81 9.94 27.71
CA LYS A 262 -34.79 10.93 28.04
C LYS A 262 -33.41 10.28 28.19
N GLU A 263 -33.33 9.13 28.85
CA GLU A 263 -32.08 8.35 28.98
C GLU A 263 -31.56 7.90 27.60
N LEU A 264 -32.44 7.36 26.75
CA LEU A 264 -32.08 7.00 25.37
C LEU A 264 -31.62 8.20 24.55
N GLN A 265 -32.23 9.38 24.74
CA GLN A 265 -31.82 10.61 24.06
C GLN A 265 -30.43 11.09 24.53
N GLU A 266 -30.14 11.00 25.83
CA GLU A 266 -28.82 11.32 26.38
C GLU A 266 -27.75 10.33 25.88
N GLU A 267 -28.06 9.03 25.84
CA GLU A 267 -27.16 8.01 25.29
C GLU A 267 -26.88 8.26 23.81
N PHE A 268 -27.91 8.57 23.01
CA PHE A 268 -27.75 8.90 21.60
C PHE A 268 -26.86 10.14 21.40
N GLN A 269 -27.01 11.18 22.23
CA GLN A 269 -26.16 12.37 22.16
C GLN A 269 -24.71 12.08 22.53
N GLN A 270 -24.48 11.28 23.58
CA GLN A 270 -23.12 10.86 23.97
C GLN A 270 -22.47 10.02 22.88
N ASN A 271 -23.22 9.09 22.28
CA ASN A 271 -22.69 8.25 21.21
C ASN A 271 -22.36 9.07 19.96
N LYS A 272 -23.23 10.02 19.59
CA LYS A 272 -22.96 10.98 18.52
C LYS A 272 -21.67 11.77 18.77
N GLN A 273 -21.48 12.29 19.98
CA GLN A 273 -20.25 13.02 20.33
C GLN A 273 -19.00 12.13 20.19
N ARG A 274 -19.06 10.87 20.64
CA ARG A 274 -17.95 9.91 20.48
C ARG A 274 -17.61 9.65 19.01
N TYR A 275 -18.62 9.56 18.14
CA TYR A 275 -18.40 9.42 16.70
C TYR A 275 -17.77 10.67 16.08
N ASP A 276 -18.21 11.86 16.48
CA ASP A 276 -17.63 13.12 16.00
C ASP A 276 -16.15 13.25 16.44
N GLU A 277 -15.82 12.89 17.68
CA GLU A 277 -14.44 12.83 18.19
C GLU A 277 -13.58 11.81 17.42
N HIS A 278 -14.13 10.62 17.13
CA HIS A 278 -13.44 9.59 16.35
C HIS A 278 -13.20 10.02 14.90
N ILE A 279 -14.19 10.66 14.26
CA ILE A 279 -14.05 11.23 12.91
C ILE A 279 -12.95 12.32 12.91
N HIS A 280 -12.90 13.16 13.94
CA HIS A 280 -11.86 14.17 14.08
C HIS A 280 -10.45 13.55 14.21
N ASP A 281 -10.29 12.54 15.07
CA ASP A 281 -9.02 11.81 15.21
C ASP A 281 -8.57 11.14 13.90
N LEU A 282 -9.48 10.47 13.19
CA LEU A 282 -9.19 9.92 11.86
C LEU A 282 -8.79 11.00 10.85
N SER A 283 -9.47 12.15 10.85
CA SER A 283 -9.13 13.27 9.96
C SER A 283 -7.74 13.85 10.26
N THR A 284 -7.34 13.96 11.53
CA THR A 284 -6.00 14.44 11.91
C THR A 284 -4.90 13.43 11.56
N LYS A 285 -5.16 12.13 11.74
CA LYS A 285 -4.27 11.05 11.29
C LYS A 285 -4.07 11.07 9.77
N LEU A 286 -5.16 11.21 9.01
CA LEU A 286 -5.11 11.29 7.54
C LEU A 286 -4.30 12.52 7.07
N LYS A 287 -4.50 13.67 7.72
CA LYS A 287 -3.71 14.88 7.44
C LYS A 287 -2.22 14.66 7.69
N THR A 288 -1.88 14.05 8.83
CA THR A 288 -0.47 13.74 9.18
C THR A 288 0.18 12.78 8.18
N ILE A 289 -0.55 11.77 7.70
CA ILE A 289 -0.07 10.84 6.67
C ILE A 289 0.15 11.59 5.34
N THR A 290 -0.79 12.45 4.97
CA THR A 290 -0.71 13.26 3.75
C THR A 290 0.50 14.20 3.78
N ASP A 291 0.76 14.86 4.90
CA ASP A 291 1.90 15.76 5.08
C ASP A 291 3.24 15.00 4.98
N ARG A 292 3.34 13.81 5.61
CA ARG A 292 4.54 12.95 5.48
C ARG A 292 4.76 12.47 4.05
N HIS A 293 3.70 12.10 3.33
CA HIS A 293 3.82 11.71 1.92
C HIS A 293 4.29 12.87 1.06
N ARG A 294 3.81 14.09 1.34
CA ARG A 294 4.26 15.30 0.66
C ARG A 294 5.75 15.56 0.90
N GLU A 295 6.21 15.47 2.15
CA GLU A 295 7.63 15.61 2.51
C GLU A 295 8.51 14.53 1.87
N SER A 296 8.05 13.28 1.85
CA SER A 296 8.76 12.19 1.18
C SER A 296 8.87 12.43 -0.33
N THR A 297 7.81 12.94 -0.95
CA THR A 297 7.77 13.24 -2.38
C THR A 297 8.69 14.40 -2.75
N THR A 298 8.74 15.46 -1.93
CA THR A 298 9.66 16.59 -2.14
C THR A 298 11.12 16.16 -1.95
N SER A 299 11.42 15.33 -0.94
CA SER A 299 12.76 14.76 -0.76
C SER A 299 13.18 13.91 -1.96
N LEU A 300 12.31 13.02 -2.45
CA LEU A 300 12.61 12.16 -3.60
C LEU A 300 12.86 13.00 -4.86
N ASN A 301 12.06 14.05 -5.08
CA ASN A 301 12.25 14.96 -6.21
C ASN A 301 13.59 15.71 -6.13
N ASN A 302 14.02 16.10 -4.93
CA ASN A 302 15.34 16.69 -4.73
C ASN A 302 16.47 15.70 -5.03
N ASP A 303 16.36 14.45 -4.56
CA ASP A 303 17.33 13.39 -4.85
C ASP A 303 17.43 13.12 -6.36
N ILE A 304 16.28 13.03 -7.05
CA ILE A 304 16.21 12.88 -8.51
C ILE A 304 16.90 14.05 -9.21
N LYS A 305 16.67 15.29 -8.74
CA LYS A 305 17.31 16.49 -9.32
C LYS A 305 18.83 16.44 -9.17
N ILE A 306 19.34 16.07 -7.99
CA ILE A 306 20.78 15.91 -7.74
C ILE A 306 21.36 14.81 -8.63
N LYS A 307 20.68 13.66 -8.74
CA LYS A 307 21.13 12.54 -9.59
C LYS A 307 21.15 12.91 -11.07
N LYS A 308 20.16 13.68 -11.56
CA LYS A 308 20.17 14.22 -12.93
C LYS A 308 21.37 15.13 -13.18
N GLN A 309 21.71 16.01 -12.22
CA GLN A 309 22.91 16.86 -12.34
C GLN A 309 24.21 16.04 -12.35
N GLN A 310 24.30 14.97 -11.55
CA GLN A 310 25.46 14.07 -11.57
C GLN A 310 25.59 13.34 -12.92
N ILE A 311 24.48 12.85 -13.47
CA ILE A 311 24.48 12.21 -14.80
C ILE A 311 24.97 13.19 -15.86
N GLU A 312 24.47 14.42 -15.85
CA GLU A 312 24.89 15.48 -16.78
C GLU A 312 26.41 15.74 -16.70
N GLN A 313 26.96 15.82 -15.48
CA GLN A 313 28.41 15.98 -15.28
C GLN A 313 29.22 14.80 -15.85
N TYR A 314 28.76 13.57 -15.64
CA TYR A 314 29.43 12.39 -16.20
C TYR A 314 29.33 12.33 -17.72
N THR A 315 28.20 12.72 -18.30
CA THR A 315 28.04 12.83 -19.75
C THR A 315 29.06 13.80 -20.35
N GLN A 316 29.22 14.98 -19.74
CA GLN A 316 30.22 15.98 -20.19
C GLN A 316 31.66 15.46 -20.07
N GLN A 317 31.99 14.73 -18.99
CA GLN A 317 33.31 14.10 -18.84
C GLN A 317 33.56 13.02 -19.91
N ILE A 318 32.57 12.21 -20.23
CA ILE A 318 32.66 11.19 -21.28
C ILE A 318 32.88 11.85 -22.65
N GLU A 319 32.15 12.92 -22.96
CA GLU A 319 32.35 13.69 -24.19
C GLU A 319 33.77 14.28 -24.30
N GLN A 320 34.32 14.80 -23.20
CA GLN A 320 35.69 15.29 -23.16
C GLN A 320 36.70 14.17 -23.47
N ILE A 321 36.57 13.02 -22.81
CA ILE A 321 37.46 11.86 -23.03
C ILE A 321 37.34 11.35 -24.48
N LEU A 322 36.14 11.34 -25.05
CA LEU A 322 35.93 10.95 -26.45
C LEU A 322 36.64 11.92 -27.41
N ASN A 323 36.57 13.22 -27.16
CA ASN A 323 37.28 14.23 -27.96
C ASN A 323 38.80 14.06 -27.85
N GLU A 324 39.33 13.84 -26.65
CA GLU A 324 40.75 13.56 -26.43
C GLU A 324 41.19 12.28 -27.15
N LYS A 325 40.38 11.22 -27.12
CA LYS A 325 40.65 9.98 -27.87
C LYS A 325 40.74 10.25 -29.38
N VAL A 326 39.82 11.03 -29.94
CA VAL A 326 39.84 11.38 -31.38
C VAL A 326 41.10 12.18 -31.73
N GLN A 327 41.52 13.12 -30.88
CA GLN A 327 42.77 13.87 -31.07
C GLN A 327 43.98 12.94 -31.09
N LEU A 328 44.11 12.07 -30.09
CA LEU A 328 45.21 11.09 -30.00
C LEU A 328 45.22 10.12 -31.19
N GLU A 329 44.05 9.73 -31.69
CA GLU A 329 43.94 8.86 -32.87
C GLU A 329 44.42 9.57 -34.16
N ASN A 330 44.12 10.87 -34.30
CA ASN A 330 44.65 11.68 -35.40
C ASN A 330 46.18 11.82 -35.31
N GLU A 331 46.72 12.12 -34.13
CA GLU A 331 48.18 12.20 -33.90
C GLU A 331 48.86 10.86 -34.21
N ARG A 332 48.27 9.74 -33.79
CA ARG A 332 48.78 8.41 -34.11
C ARG A 332 48.83 8.18 -35.62
N ASN A 333 47.79 8.58 -36.35
CA ASN A 333 47.72 8.42 -37.80
C ASN A 333 48.76 9.30 -38.51
N ASP A 334 49.00 10.53 -38.04
CA ASP A 334 50.03 11.40 -38.60
C ASP A 334 51.44 10.87 -38.34
N LEU A 335 51.72 10.39 -37.12
CA LEU A 335 52.99 9.70 -36.82
C LEU A 335 53.17 8.46 -37.71
N GLN A 336 52.12 7.66 -37.90
CA GLN A 336 52.19 6.49 -38.78
C GLN A 336 52.51 6.88 -40.24
N ARG A 337 51.99 8.01 -40.73
CA ARG A 337 52.35 8.55 -42.06
C ARG A 337 53.83 8.95 -42.10
N GLN A 338 54.33 9.63 -41.07
CA GLN A 338 55.75 10.01 -40.99
C GLN A 338 56.67 8.78 -41.00
N TYR A 339 56.32 7.71 -40.27
CA TYR A 339 57.07 6.45 -40.30
C TYR A 339 57.13 5.83 -41.69
N ARG A 340 56.01 5.78 -42.42
CA ARG A 340 55.99 5.26 -43.80
C ARG A 340 56.89 6.06 -44.75
N VAL A 341 56.93 7.38 -44.61
CA VAL A 341 57.83 8.24 -45.40
C VAL A 341 59.29 7.94 -45.05
N LYS A 342 59.62 7.82 -43.76
CA LYS A 342 60.97 7.46 -43.29
C LYS A 342 61.42 6.10 -43.82
N ASP A 343 60.55 5.10 -43.78
CA ASP A 343 60.82 3.75 -44.30
C ASP A 343 61.09 3.80 -45.82
N SER A 344 60.32 4.58 -46.57
CA SER A 344 60.53 4.79 -48.01
C SER A 344 61.89 5.43 -48.31
N ILE A 345 62.25 6.50 -47.58
CA ILE A 345 63.54 7.19 -47.76
C ILE A 345 64.70 6.24 -47.42
N THR A 346 64.55 5.44 -46.36
CA THR A 346 65.57 4.49 -45.93
C THR A 346 65.75 3.40 -46.99
N ALA A 347 64.66 2.88 -47.57
CA ALA A 347 64.71 1.95 -48.68
C ALA A 347 65.41 2.55 -49.93
N ASP A 348 65.11 3.80 -50.28
CA ASP A 348 65.75 4.49 -51.41
C ASP A 348 67.26 4.67 -51.19
N LEU A 349 67.66 5.07 -49.98
CA LEU A 349 69.08 5.20 -49.59
C LEU A 349 69.80 3.85 -49.63
N GLU A 350 69.20 2.78 -49.14
CA GLU A 350 69.77 1.43 -49.22
C GLU A 350 69.99 0.97 -50.67
N VAL A 351 69.09 1.35 -51.60
CA VAL A 351 69.25 1.08 -53.03
C VAL A 351 70.39 1.90 -53.62
N GLN A 352 70.48 3.20 -53.29
CA GLN A 352 71.58 4.06 -53.74
C GLN A 352 72.94 3.54 -53.25
N ILE A 353 73.06 3.17 -51.97
CA ILE A 353 74.27 2.58 -51.40
C ILE A 353 74.66 1.31 -52.17
N ARG A 354 73.69 0.42 -52.45
CA ARG A 354 73.93 -0.80 -53.24
C ARG A 354 74.36 -0.53 -54.68
N ASN A 355 73.87 0.55 -55.30
CA ASN A 355 74.28 0.94 -56.66
C ASN A 355 75.71 1.52 -56.65
N LEU A 356 76.04 2.40 -55.72
CA LEU A 356 77.38 2.97 -55.56
C LEU A 356 78.42 1.88 -55.27
N GLN A 357 78.09 0.92 -54.41
CA GLN A 357 78.94 -0.25 -54.14
C GLN A 357 79.19 -1.08 -55.41
N ARG A 358 78.19 -1.21 -56.30
CA ARG A 358 78.33 -1.88 -57.60
C ARG A 358 79.18 -1.09 -58.60
N GLU A 359 79.02 0.23 -58.68
CA GLU A 359 79.84 1.07 -59.55
C GLU A 359 81.31 1.06 -59.13
N LEU A 360 81.59 1.13 -57.82
CA LEU A 360 82.94 1.04 -57.27
C LEU A 360 83.60 -0.31 -57.59
N THR A 361 82.84 -1.41 -57.58
CA THR A 361 83.37 -2.74 -57.93
C THR A 361 83.52 -2.94 -59.45
N SER A 362 82.76 -2.22 -60.28
CA SER A 362 82.81 -2.35 -61.75
C SER A 362 83.91 -1.52 -62.42
N ASN A 363 84.36 -0.41 -61.83
CA ASN A 363 85.31 0.52 -62.47
C ASN A 363 86.80 0.17 -62.24
N ASN A 364 87.13 -0.98 -61.65
CA ASN A 364 88.49 -1.51 -61.51
C ASN A 364 89.53 -0.46 -61.03
N TYR A 365 89.11 0.44 -60.13
CA TYR A 365 90.02 1.30 -59.40
C TYR A 365 90.80 0.44 -58.40
N PRO A 366 92.14 0.61 -58.27
CA PRO A 366 92.90 -0.08 -57.24
C PRO A 366 92.27 0.25 -55.89
N ILE A 367 91.86 -0.80 -55.18
CA ILE A 367 91.35 -0.73 -53.81
C ILE A 367 92.50 -0.21 -52.95
N ILE A 368 92.59 1.11 -52.81
CA ILE A 368 93.33 1.73 -51.72
C ILE A 368 92.60 1.28 -50.44
N PRO A 369 93.29 0.68 -49.46
CA PRO A 369 92.70 0.43 -48.16
C PRO A 369 92.32 1.79 -47.57
N ILE A 370 91.04 2.15 -47.70
CA ILE A 370 90.48 3.28 -46.99
C ILE A 370 90.50 2.83 -45.53
N GLN A 371 91.52 3.30 -44.79
CA GLN A 371 91.47 3.31 -43.34
C GLN A 371 90.12 3.84 -42.92
N PRO A 372 89.48 3.28 -41.87
CA PRO A 372 88.17 3.70 -41.42
C PRO A 372 88.23 5.21 -41.20
N VAL A 373 87.68 5.97 -42.15
CA VAL A 373 87.40 7.38 -41.96
C VAL A 373 86.35 7.33 -40.88
N GLU A 374 86.76 7.68 -39.66
CA GLU A 374 85.88 7.96 -38.55
C GLU A 374 84.81 8.89 -39.09
N SER A 375 83.68 8.28 -39.44
CA SER A 375 82.48 8.99 -39.80
C SER A 375 82.08 9.74 -38.54
N THR A 376 82.58 10.98 -38.45
CA THR A 376 82.08 12.03 -37.57
C THR A 376 80.68 12.45 -38.03
N VAL A 377 79.79 11.49 -38.29
CA VAL A 377 78.39 11.70 -37.94
C VAL A 377 78.45 11.96 -36.43
N PRO A 378 78.03 13.15 -35.96
CA PRO A 378 78.31 13.55 -34.59
C PRO A 378 77.81 12.44 -33.66
N LYS A 379 78.72 11.84 -32.87
CA LYS A 379 78.36 10.87 -31.82
C LYS A 379 77.19 11.38 -30.96
N ILE A 380 77.11 12.70 -30.87
CA ILE A 380 76.05 13.51 -30.26
C ILE A 380 74.66 13.27 -30.88
N GLU A 381 74.52 13.10 -32.19
CA GLU A 381 73.21 12.88 -32.83
C GLU A 381 72.68 11.46 -32.62
N TYR A 382 73.55 10.44 -32.64
CA TYR A 382 73.16 9.07 -32.28
C TYR A 382 72.81 8.95 -30.79
N GLU A 383 73.58 9.57 -29.89
CA GLU A 383 73.25 9.61 -28.46
C GLU A 383 71.94 10.37 -28.20
N LYS A 384 71.67 11.47 -28.92
CA LYS A 384 70.38 12.18 -28.81
C LYS A 384 69.22 11.32 -29.28
N LEU A 385 69.36 10.63 -30.41
CA LEU A 385 68.31 9.76 -30.94
C LEU A 385 68.06 8.56 -30.01
N ASP A 386 69.10 7.99 -29.42
CA ASP A 386 68.99 6.87 -28.47
C ASP A 386 68.37 7.32 -27.14
N GLN A 387 68.69 8.54 -26.66
CA GLN A 387 68.00 9.16 -25.54
C GLN A 387 66.52 9.42 -25.82
N GLU A 388 66.19 9.91 -27.02
CA GLU A 388 64.80 10.17 -27.41
C GLU A 388 64.00 8.86 -27.56
N LEU A 389 64.63 7.81 -28.11
CA LEU A 389 64.08 6.45 -28.17
C LEU A 389 63.85 5.88 -26.76
N HIS A 390 64.81 6.08 -25.84
CA HIS A 390 64.64 5.63 -24.46
C HIS A 390 63.50 6.39 -23.76
N LEU A 391 63.38 7.71 -23.95
CA LEU A 391 62.31 8.52 -23.37
C LEU A 391 60.94 8.15 -23.92
N THR A 392 60.83 7.93 -25.23
CA THR A 392 59.57 7.48 -25.86
C THR A 392 59.18 6.08 -25.39
N LYS A 393 60.13 5.15 -25.27
CA LYS A 393 59.88 3.82 -24.69
C LYS A 393 59.39 3.90 -23.24
N LYS A 394 60.02 4.75 -22.42
CA LYS A 394 59.58 4.99 -21.03
C LYS A 394 58.17 5.60 -20.95
N ARG A 395 57.83 6.52 -21.86
CA ARG A 395 56.46 7.06 -21.97
C ARG A 395 55.46 5.99 -22.38
N LEU A 396 55.81 5.15 -23.35
CA LEU A 396 54.96 4.03 -23.79
C LEU A 396 54.72 3.03 -22.68
N ASP A 397 55.74 2.68 -21.90
CA ASP A 397 55.62 1.81 -20.73
C ASP A 397 54.70 2.43 -19.66
N GLY A 398 54.79 3.75 -19.46
CA GLY A 398 53.90 4.51 -18.56
C GLY A 398 52.43 4.47 -19.01
N ILE A 399 52.16 4.75 -20.28
CA ILE A 399 50.82 4.67 -20.86
C ILE A 399 50.27 3.25 -20.80
N THR A 400 51.11 2.24 -21.06
CA THR A 400 50.72 0.82 -20.98
C THR A 400 50.35 0.42 -19.55
N ALA A 401 51.09 0.90 -18.56
CA ALA A 401 50.75 0.69 -17.15
C ALA A 401 49.42 1.38 -16.78
N GLU A 402 49.19 2.61 -17.25
CA GLU A 402 47.93 3.33 -17.00
C GLU A 402 46.72 2.66 -17.69
N LEU A 403 46.88 2.16 -18.91
CA LEU A 403 45.83 1.37 -19.58
C LEU A 403 45.51 0.12 -18.78
N LYS A 404 46.53 -0.59 -18.27
CA LYS A 404 46.33 -1.79 -17.45
C LYS A 404 45.61 -1.48 -16.13
N THR A 405 45.85 -0.33 -15.51
CA THR A 405 45.12 0.07 -14.29
C THR A 405 43.68 0.47 -14.61
N LYS A 406 43.43 1.16 -15.74
CA LYS A 406 42.07 1.48 -16.22
C LYS A 406 41.28 0.21 -16.56
N ASP A 407 41.89 -0.76 -17.23
CA ASP A 407 41.25 -2.06 -17.51
C ASP A 407 40.89 -2.82 -16.22
N ALA A 408 41.77 -2.79 -15.22
CA ALA A 408 41.47 -3.36 -13.91
C ALA A 408 40.29 -2.66 -13.22
N LEU A 409 40.19 -1.33 -13.35
CA LEU A 409 39.07 -0.55 -12.83
C LEU A 409 37.76 -0.89 -13.54
N ILE A 410 37.79 -0.99 -14.88
CA ILE A 410 36.62 -1.38 -15.70
C ILE A 410 36.12 -2.77 -15.28
N ASN A 411 37.02 -3.75 -15.19
CA ASN A 411 36.67 -5.11 -14.75
C ASN A 411 36.03 -5.13 -13.35
N LYS A 412 36.54 -4.29 -12.43
CA LYS A 412 35.96 -4.14 -11.09
C LYS A 412 34.57 -3.54 -11.14
N LEU A 413 34.36 -2.47 -11.92
CA LEU A 413 33.04 -1.84 -12.08
C LEU A 413 32.03 -2.79 -12.72
N GLU A 414 32.44 -3.61 -13.69
CA GLU A 414 31.58 -4.65 -14.27
C GLU A 414 31.22 -5.75 -13.26
N GLN A 415 32.13 -6.09 -12.35
CA GLN A 415 31.86 -7.02 -11.26
C GLN A 415 30.86 -6.43 -10.27
N ASP A 416 31.04 -5.16 -9.88
CA ASP A 416 30.14 -4.45 -8.98
C ASP A 416 28.73 -4.30 -9.60
N LEU A 417 28.63 -3.99 -10.90
CA LEU A 417 27.36 -3.95 -11.64
C LEU A 417 26.66 -5.31 -11.68
N ARG A 418 27.41 -6.41 -11.89
CA ARG A 418 26.86 -7.76 -11.85
C ARG A 418 26.33 -8.12 -10.46
N ALA A 419 27.07 -7.77 -9.40
CA ALA A 419 26.64 -7.99 -8.02
C ALA A 419 25.38 -7.18 -7.68
N LEU A 420 25.32 -5.91 -8.10
CA LEU A 420 24.15 -5.04 -7.89
C LEU A 420 22.92 -5.60 -8.62
N LYS A 421 23.08 -6.02 -9.88
CA LYS A 421 21.98 -6.62 -10.66
C LYS A 421 21.46 -7.89 -9.99
N LYS A 422 22.35 -8.78 -9.54
CA LYS A 422 21.96 -9.99 -8.81
C LYS A 422 21.19 -9.67 -7.53
N SER A 423 21.65 -8.70 -6.73
CA SER A 423 20.96 -8.29 -5.50
C SER A 423 19.59 -7.69 -5.78
N HIS A 424 19.44 -6.93 -6.87
CA HIS A 424 18.15 -6.38 -7.29
C HIS A 424 17.18 -7.49 -7.73
N ASP A 425 17.65 -8.46 -8.51
CA ASP A 425 16.84 -9.60 -8.94
C ASP A 425 16.39 -10.44 -7.72
N GLU A 426 17.27 -10.67 -6.74
CA GLU A 426 16.93 -11.33 -5.46
C GLU A 426 15.86 -10.56 -4.65
N GLN A 427 15.95 -9.23 -4.61
CA GLN A 427 14.93 -8.38 -3.95
C GLN A 427 13.58 -8.41 -4.68
N LEU A 428 13.61 -8.46 -6.01
CA LEU A 428 12.41 -8.56 -6.84
C LEU A 428 11.71 -9.90 -6.64
N ASP A 429 12.48 -11.00 -6.62
CA ASP A 429 11.96 -12.34 -6.35
C ASP A 429 11.32 -12.42 -4.95
N GLN A 430 11.98 -11.85 -3.93
CA GLN A 430 11.43 -11.78 -2.57
C GLN A 430 10.11 -10.98 -2.54
N HIS A 431 10.03 -9.85 -3.26
CA HIS A 431 8.81 -9.06 -3.34
C HIS A 431 7.67 -9.83 -4.04
N ILE A 432 7.98 -10.53 -5.13
CA ILE A 432 7.02 -11.39 -5.85
C ILE A 432 6.51 -12.50 -4.93
N GLU A 433 7.40 -13.15 -4.17
CA GLU A 433 7.04 -14.20 -3.21
C GLU A 433 6.10 -13.66 -2.12
N THR A 434 6.44 -12.51 -1.51
CA THR A 434 5.55 -11.88 -0.51
C THR A 434 4.19 -11.51 -1.08
N SER A 435 4.15 -10.93 -2.29
CA SER A 435 2.91 -10.56 -2.94
C SER A 435 2.07 -11.78 -3.34
N THR A 436 2.70 -12.91 -3.65
CA THR A 436 2.02 -14.16 -3.97
C THR A 436 1.41 -14.77 -2.71
N ASN A 437 2.14 -14.80 -1.60
CA ASN A 437 1.63 -15.26 -0.31
C ASN A 437 0.44 -14.42 0.17
N ASP A 438 0.52 -13.08 0.05
CA ASP A 438 -0.58 -12.18 0.39
C ASP A 438 -1.83 -12.45 -0.47
N ALA A 439 -1.63 -12.70 -1.77
CA ALA A 439 -2.73 -13.05 -2.68
C ALA A 439 -3.37 -14.41 -2.33
N GLU A 440 -2.57 -15.42 -1.95
CA GLU A 440 -3.07 -16.72 -1.49
C GLU A 440 -3.86 -16.61 -0.18
N GLN A 441 -3.40 -15.77 0.76
CA GLN A 441 -4.12 -15.49 1.99
C GLN A 441 -5.48 -14.84 1.69
N LEU A 442 -5.52 -13.80 0.86
CA LEU A 442 -6.77 -13.15 0.45
C LEU A 442 -7.70 -14.13 -0.27
N HIS A 443 -7.18 -15.01 -1.13
CA HIS A 443 -7.98 -16.05 -1.77
C HIS A 443 -8.57 -17.06 -0.77
N THR A 444 -7.88 -17.33 0.33
CA THR A 444 -8.35 -18.22 1.40
C THR A 444 -9.44 -17.54 2.22
N GLU A 445 -9.27 -16.27 2.56
CA GLU A 445 -10.28 -15.45 3.25
C GLU A 445 -11.56 -15.30 2.41
N ILE A 446 -11.44 -15.01 1.11
CA ILE A 446 -12.58 -14.94 0.18
C ILE A 446 -13.33 -16.28 0.14
N ARG A 447 -12.62 -17.41 0.13
CA ARG A 447 -13.25 -18.75 0.17
C ARG A 447 -14.00 -18.98 1.48
N ALA A 448 -13.43 -18.58 2.62
CA ALA A 448 -14.08 -18.69 3.93
C ALA A 448 -15.37 -17.84 3.99
N LEU A 449 -15.29 -16.59 3.52
CA LEU A 449 -16.45 -15.68 3.46
C LEU A 449 -17.55 -16.22 2.55
N LYS A 450 -17.20 -16.79 1.39
CA LYS A 450 -18.19 -17.43 0.49
C LYS A 450 -18.92 -18.58 1.17
N ARG A 451 -18.23 -19.44 1.93
CA ARG A 451 -18.88 -20.51 2.69
C ARG A 451 -19.84 -19.98 3.75
N LEU A 452 -19.42 -18.95 4.48
CA LEU A 452 -20.26 -18.32 5.51
C LEU A 452 -21.51 -17.66 4.92
N CYS A 453 -21.41 -17.07 3.72
CA CYS A 453 -22.57 -16.57 2.99
C CYS A 453 -23.53 -17.69 2.57
N GLU A 454 -23.04 -18.83 2.08
CA GLU A 454 -23.90 -19.96 1.70
C GLU A 454 -24.59 -20.57 2.94
N GLU A 455 -23.86 -20.76 4.04
CA GLU A 455 -24.43 -21.21 5.32
C GLU A 455 -25.54 -20.27 5.84
N LYS A 456 -25.37 -18.96 5.66
CA LYS A 456 -26.38 -17.97 6.04
C LYS A 456 -27.58 -17.95 5.12
N LYS A 457 -27.38 -18.25 3.83
CA LYS A 457 -28.47 -18.36 2.86
C LYS A 457 -29.34 -19.59 3.12
N ASP A 458 -28.76 -20.69 3.59
CA ASP A 458 -29.51 -21.90 3.97
C ASP A 458 -30.31 -21.74 5.29
N GLN A 459 -30.01 -20.71 6.09
CA GLN A 459 -30.71 -20.40 7.35
C GLN A 459 -31.95 -19.50 7.18
N VAL A 460 -32.11 -18.88 6.00
CA VAL A 460 -33.22 -17.98 5.65
C VAL A 460 -34.21 -18.72 4.78
#